data_AF-A0A6I2IVK7-F1
#
_entry.id   AF-A0A6I2IVK7-F1
#
_cell.length_a   1.000
_cell.length_b   1.000
_cell.length_c   1.000
_cell.angle_alpha   90.00
_cell.angle_beta   90.00
_cell.angle_gamma   90.00
#
_symmetry.space_group_name_H-M   'P 1'
#
loop_
_entity.id
_entity.type
_entity.pdbx_description
1 polymer ?
#
loop_
_entity_poly.entity_id
_entity_poly.type
_entity_poly.pdbx_seq_one_letter_code
_entity_poly.pdbx_strand_id
1 'polypeptide(L)'
;MNEKKKFPHIIHGIMTFFTSGVWAIVWIIRYNLRDPSTRENEIKIFKLRMQFFAYMAFGLILLLITLGHFSTFSEPGMTLVPIVLSGIVCFLWLVTAAISLFWSITAIPSMRENYPKLVQKTPKFFNNYLIPVMLFLILIIAGQINDYSIEHQGSNLHFTDGFKEAKSNNIFSVEEWNSFNIQKEKEREIANAEKERIEKEKKAKNYIESKINALDSKDPKRFVAENIYKQHGVWIDDYFALQKQECASEFKKLLNVNDDVGQEVDYFNQTSDAFNRSGVRPDVGGRSLSNDPSYQSAISRRTFARDQLEQCGVRHIDQIENRVTVQ
;
A
#
# COMPACT_ATOMS: atom_id res chain seq x y z
N MET A 1 -9.32 -1.27 20.11
CA MET A 1 -9.90 -0.06 19.49
C MET A 1 -9.22 1.18 20.04
N ASN A 2 -8.26 1.75 19.31
CA ASN A 2 -7.84 3.15 19.48
C ASN A 2 -6.94 3.56 18.30
N GLU A 3 -7.55 3.86 17.16
CA GLU A 3 -6.85 4.50 16.03
C GLU A 3 -6.70 6.01 16.33
N LYS A 4 -5.54 6.40 16.84
CA LYS A 4 -5.14 7.81 16.88
C LYS A 4 -4.78 8.27 15.46
N LYS A 5 -5.67 9.07 14.88
CA LYS A 5 -5.47 9.83 13.63
C LYS A 5 -4.13 10.59 13.65
N LYS A 6 -3.13 10.08 12.93
CA LYS A 6 -1.78 10.67 12.75
C LYS A 6 -1.68 11.62 11.53
N PHE A 7 -2.78 12.18 11.04
CA PHE A 7 -2.81 12.91 9.76
C PHE A 7 -2.80 14.46 9.72
N PRO A 8 -2.84 15.24 10.83
CA PRO A 8 -2.87 16.71 10.69
C PRO A 8 -1.50 17.38 10.49
N HIS A 9 -0.37 16.74 10.85
CA HIS A 9 0.94 17.41 10.79
C HIS A 9 1.60 17.43 9.40
N ILE A 10 1.33 16.45 8.54
CA ILE A 10 1.92 16.37 7.20
C ILE A 10 1.29 17.41 6.26
N ILE A 11 -0.02 17.62 6.35
CA ILE A 11 -0.74 18.59 5.52
C ILE A 11 -0.31 20.03 5.88
N HIS A 12 -0.06 20.32 7.17
CA HIS A 12 0.42 21.62 7.60
C HIS A 12 1.88 21.89 7.16
N GLY A 13 2.73 20.86 7.15
CA GLY A 13 4.10 20.93 6.60
C GLY A 13 4.12 21.15 5.08
N ILE A 14 3.20 20.52 4.33
CA ILE A 14 3.09 20.71 2.88
C ILE A 14 2.54 22.12 2.57
N MET A 15 1.55 22.62 3.31
CA MET A 15 1.01 23.98 3.12
C MET A 15 2.07 25.06 3.39
N THR A 16 2.89 24.89 4.43
CA THR A 16 4.01 25.81 4.70
C THR A 16 5.08 25.78 3.60
N PHE A 17 5.35 24.61 3.02
CA PHE A 17 6.27 24.47 1.89
C PHE A 17 5.75 25.11 0.58
N PHE A 18 4.45 25.04 0.31
CA PHE A 18 3.86 25.72 -0.85
C PHE A 18 3.77 27.24 -0.65
N THR A 19 3.46 27.72 0.56
CA THR A 19 3.46 29.17 0.84
C THR A 19 4.87 29.78 0.76
N SER A 20 5.92 29.04 1.14
CA SER A 20 7.31 29.47 0.97
C SER A 20 7.76 29.41 -0.49
N GLY A 21 7.30 28.43 -1.26
CA GLY A 21 7.54 28.34 -2.71
C GLY A 21 6.92 29.50 -3.50
N VAL A 22 5.67 29.87 -3.21
CA VAL A 22 5.01 31.04 -3.84
C VAL A 22 5.71 32.34 -3.45
N TRP A 23 6.11 32.49 -2.19
CA TRP A 23 6.93 33.64 -1.76
C TRP A 23 8.31 33.67 -2.42
N ALA A 24 8.94 32.52 -2.68
CA ALA A 24 10.20 32.43 -3.40
C ALA A 24 10.04 32.87 -4.87
N ILE A 25 8.94 32.49 -5.53
CA ILE A 25 8.64 32.91 -6.91
C ILE A 25 8.34 34.40 -6.98
N VAL A 26 7.53 34.95 -6.06
CA VAL A 26 7.27 36.39 -5.96
C VAL A 26 8.56 37.16 -5.66
N TRP A 27 9.43 36.61 -4.82
CA TRP A 27 10.76 37.17 -4.55
C TRP A 27 11.65 37.15 -5.79
N ILE A 28 11.69 36.06 -6.55
CA ILE A 28 12.44 35.93 -7.81
C ILE A 28 11.95 36.92 -8.88
N ILE A 29 10.63 37.09 -9.02
CA ILE A 29 10.03 38.04 -9.98
C ILE A 29 10.38 39.48 -9.58
N ARG A 30 10.19 39.83 -8.29
CA ARG A 30 10.55 41.16 -7.76
C ARG A 30 12.06 41.43 -7.84
N TYR A 31 12.86 40.38 -7.68
CA TYR A 31 14.31 40.39 -7.80
C TYR A 31 14.76 40.61 -9.25
N ASN A 32 14.08 40.09 -10.26
CA ASN A 32 14.45 40.34 -11.66
C ASN A 32 14.08 41.76 -12.15
N LEU A 33 13.08 42.40 -11.54
CA LEU A 33 12.54 43.71 -11.94
C LEU A 33 13.21 44.92 -11.24
N ARG A 34 14.25 44.72 -10.43
CA ARG A 34 14.83 45.76 -9.55
C ARG A 34 16.21 46.21 -10.05
N ASP A 35 16.64 47.42 -9.64
CA ASP A 35 17.93 47.98 -10.05
C ASP A 35 19.13 47.10 -9.62
N PRO A 36 20.20 47.00 -10.43
CA PRO A 36 21.36 46.14 -10.16
C PRO A 36 22.02 46.38 -8.79
N SER A 37 22.16 47.64 -8.36
CA SER A 37 22.81 48.02 -7.10
C SER A 37 22.00 47.66 -5.86
N THR A 38 20.67 47.78 -5.93
CA THR A 38 19.76 47.35 -4.85
C THR A 38 19.64 45.83 -4.79
N ARG A 39 19.71 45.14 -5.94
CA ARG A 39 19.76 43.67 -5.99
C ARG A 39 20.98 43.11 -5.28
N GLU A 40 22.18 43.66 -5.50
CA GLU A 40 23.39 43.16 -4.85
C GLU A 40 23.34 43.24 -3.32
N ASN A 41 22.82 44.33 -2.77
CA ASN A 41 22.70 44.50 -1.33
C ASN A 41 21.64 43.57 -0.71
N GLU A 42 20.51 43.38 -1.38
CA GLU A 42 19.49 42.43 -0.93
C GLU A 42 19.97 40.97 -0.99
N ILE A 43 20.74 40.58 -2.02
CA ILE A 43 21.35 39.24 -2.09
C ILE A 43 22.31 39.04 -0.93
N LYS A 44 23.15 40.04 -0.62
CA LYS A 44 24.09 39.96 0.50
C LYS A 44 23.34 39.78 1.82
N ILE A 45 22.29 40.56 2.06
CA ILE A 45 21.44 40.46 3.25
C ILE A 45 20.71 39.11 3.30
N PHE A 46 20.17 38.64 2.19
CA PHE A 46 19.47 37.35 2.10
C PHE A 46 20.42 36.18 2.39
N LYS A 47 21.63 36.18 1.81
CA LYS A 47 22.67 35.18 2.09
C LYS A 47 23.03 35.13 3.57
N LEU A 48 23.22 36.29 4.21
CA LEU A 48 23.52 36.38 5.65
C LEU A 48 22.38 35.83 6.51
N ARG A 49 21.12 36.15 6.18
CA ARG A 49 19.94 35.61 6.89
C ARG A 49 19.84 34.09 6.75
N MET A 50 20.01 33.56 5.55
CA MET A 50 19.99 32.11 5.30
C MET A 50 21.10 31.39 6.08
N GLN A 51 22.31 31.97 6.11
CA GLN A 51 23.41 31.44 6.91
C GLN A 51 23.07 31.41 8.40
N PHE A 52 22.55 32.52 8.94
CA PHE A 52 22.13 32.58 10.35
C PHE A 52 21.15 31.44 10.68
N PHE A 53 20.06 31.30 9.92
CA PHE A 53 19.05 30.28 10.19
C PHE A 53 19.61 28.85 10.05
N ALA A 54 20.40 28.59 9.02
CA ALA A 54 20.98 27.27 8.78
C ALA A 54 21.91 26.83 9.93
N TYR A 55 22.87 27.67 10.31
CA TYR A 55 23.84 27.33 11.36
C TYR A 55 23.22 27.36 12.76
N MET A 56 22.25 28.25 13.01
CA MET A 56 21.55 28.29 14.29
C MET A 56 20.72 27.01 14.48
N ALA A 57 19.91 26.63 13.48
CA ALA A 57 19.10 25.41 13.53
C ALA A 57 19.99 24.18 13.65
N PHE A 58 21.06 24.09 12.85
CA PHE A 58 22.01 22.99 12.91
C PHE A 58 22.67 22.85 14.28
N GLY A 59 23.15 23.96 14.86
CA GLY A 59 23.78 23.96 16.17
C GLY A 59 22.82 23.56 17.29
N LEU A 60 21.57 24.03 17.25
CA LEU A 60 20.55 23.65 18.23
C LEU A 60 20.16 22.17 18.13
N ILE A 61 19.96 21.66 16.92
CA ILE A 61 19.67 20.23 16.69
C ILE A 61 20.81 19.37 17.23
N LEU A 62 22.06 19.74 16.94
CA LEU A 62 23.23 18.98 17.39
C LEU A 62 23.37 19.02 18.93
N LEU A 63 23.03 20.15 19.57
CA LEU A 63 23.00 20.25 21.03
C LEU A 63 21.95 19.31 21.62
N LEU A 64 20.75 19.22 21.04
CA LEU A 64 19.71 18.27 21.48
C LEU A 64 20.17 16.82 21.31
N ILE A 65 20.81 16.48 20.18
CA ILE A 65 21.40 15.15 19.96
C ILE A 65 22.44 14.83 21.03
N THR A 66 23.31 15.79 21.34
CA THR A 66 24.37 15.62 22.35
C THR A 66 23.77 15.41 23.75
N LEU A 67 22.73 16.18 24.10
CA LEU A 67 22.00 16.00 25.36
C LEU A 67 21.39 14.60 25.48
N GLY A 68 20.79 14.10 24.40
CA GLY A 68 20.27 12.73 24.34
C GLY A 68 21.37 11.68 24.49
N HIS A 69 22.57 11.92 23.97
CA HIS A 69 23.68 10.97 24.06
C HIS A 69 24.21 10.76 25.48
N PHE A 70 23.95 11.69 26.42
CA PHE A 70 24.38 11.49 27.81
C PHE A 70 23.71 10.27 28.47
N SER A 71 22.52 9.86 28.04
CA SER A 71 21.92 8.62 28.56
C SER A 71 22.76 7.39 28.25
N THR A 72 23.57 7.43 27.19
CA THR A 72 24.44 6.32 26.79
C THR A 72 25.48 5.97 27.85
N PHE A 73 25.94 6.91 28.67
CA PHE A 73 26.87 6.60 29.77
C PHE A 73 26.27 5.69 30.85
N SER A 74 24.93 5.62 30.94
CA SER A 74 24.22 4.79 31.91
C SER A 74 23.71 3.47 31.33
N GLU A 75 23.97 3.20 30.05
CA GLU A 75 23.49 1.99 29.39
C GLU A 75 24.29 0.73 29.80
N PRO A 76 23.68 -0.45 29.74
CA PRO A 76 24.39 -1.72 29.89
C PRO A 76 25.55 -1.86 28.89
N GLY A 77 26.61 -2.57 29.27
CA GLY A 77 27.77 -2.85 28.41
C GLY A 77 28.79 -1.71 28.31
N MET A 78 28.54 -0.58 28.97
CA MET A 78 29.46 0.54 29.05
C MET A 78 30.60 0.25 30.01
N THR A 79 31.73 -0.18 29.45
CA THR A 79 33.01 -0.30 30.16
C THR A 79 33.89 0.91 29.87
N LEU A 80 35.11 0.95 30.42
CA LEU A 80 36.03 2.09 30.29
C LEU A 80 36.22 2.55 28.83
N VAL A 81 36.37 1.61 27.89
CA VAL A 81 36.65 1.93 26.47
C VAL A 81 35.45 2.62 25.80
N PRO A 82 34.22 2.04 25.76
CA PRO A 82 33.03 2.73 25.26
C PRO A 82 32.74 4.06 25.96
N ILE A 83 32.97 4.15 27.28
CA ILE A 83 32.78 5.41 28.03
C ILE A 83 33.71 6.50 27.51
N VAL A 84 35.00 6.20 27.33
CA VAL A 84 35.97 7.18 26.82
C VAL A 84 35.64 7.59 25.39
N LEU A 85 35.29 6.63 24.52
CA LEU A 85 34.94 6.91 23.12
C LEU A 85 33.66 7.74 23.01
N SER A 86 32.60 7.39 23.75
CA SER A 86 31.37 8.18 23.84
C SER A 86 31.64 9.59 24.39
N GLY A 87 32.55 9.73 25.35
CA GLY A 87 33.03 11.03 25.83
C GLY A 87 33.67 11.88 24.73
N ILE A 88 34.52 11.28 23.88
CA ILE A 88 35.13 11.96 22.74
C ILE A 88 34.05 12.38 21.72
N VAL A 89 33.08 11.51 21.43
CA VAL A 89 31.96 11.82 20.52
C VAL A 89 31.15 13.01 21.04
N CYS A 90 30.75 12.98 22.30
CA CYS A 90 30.08 14.09 22.97
C CYS A 90 30.86 15.39 22.85
N PHE A 91 32.17 15.35 23.10
CA PHE A 91 33.04 16.52 22.98
C PHE A 91 33.07 17.06 21.54
N LEU A 92 33.24 16.19 20.54
CA LEU A 92 33.26 16.60 19.13
C LEU A 92 31.93 17.21 18.69
N TRP A 93 30.80 16.66 19.11
CA TRP A 93 29.48 17.22 18.81
C TRP A 93 29.25 18.56 19.53
N LEU A 94 29.65 18.70 20.79
CA LEU A 94 29.59 19.99 21.50
C LEU A 94 30.44 21.07 20.84
N VAL A 95 31.67 20.74 20.44
CA VAL A 95 32.55 21.66 19.70
C VAL A 95 31.91 22.07 18.38
N THR A 96 31.36 21.11 17.64
CA THR A 96 30.67 21.35 16.36
C THR A 96 29.44 22.25 16.55
N ALA A 97 28.64 22.01 17.60
CA ALA A 97 27.47 22.82 17.94
C ALA A 97 27.90 24.25 18.32
N ALA A 98 28.94 24.38 19.14
CA ALA A 98 29.49 25.68 19.54
C ALA A 98 30.03 26.47 18.34
N ILE A 99 30.79 25.84 17.44
CA ILE A 99 31.29 26.47 16.22
C ILE A 99 30.11 26.92 15.34
N SER A 100 29.10 26.07 15.15
CA SER A 100 27.91 26.41 14.35
C SER A 100 27.14 27.59 14.93
N LEU A 101 26.86 27.56 16.24
CA LEU A 101 26.16 28.66 16.92
C LEU A 101 26.97 29.95 16.88
N PHE A 102 28.27 29.88 17.15
CA PHE A 102 29.16 31.03 17.03
C PHE A 102 29.16 31.59 15.60
N TRP A 103 29.26 30.72 14.60
CA TRP A 103 29.24 31.13 13.19
C TRP A 103 27.91 31.78 12.79
N SER A 104 26.79 31.29 13.31
CA SER A 104 25.47 31.91 13.10
C SER A 104 25.44 33.37 13.59
N ILE A 105 26.01 33.66 14.75
CA ILE A 105 26.05 35.01 15.34
C ILE A 105 26.82 35.97 14.42
N THR A 106 27.90 35.51 13.77
CA THR A 106 28.69 36.35 12.84
C THR A 106 27.93 36.75 11.56
N ALA A 107 26.83 36.06 11.26
CA ALA A 107 25.95 36.36 10.13
C ALA A 107 24.92 37.47 10.43
N ILE A 108 24.78 37.88 11.70
CA ILE A 108 23.89 38.98 12.09
C ILE A 108 24.57 40.32 11.76
N PRO A 109 23.97 41.18 10.90
CA PRO A 109 24.59 42.45 10.51
C PRO A 109 24.87 43.38 11.69
N SER A 110 23.92 43.51 12.63
CA SER A 110 24.09 44.35 13.82
C SER A 110 25.22 43.88 14.73
N MET A 111 25.47 42.57 14.82
CA MET A 111 26.61 42.02 15.58
C MET A 111 27.95 42.37 14.92
N ARG A 112 27.99 42.41 13.59
CA ARG A 112 29.19 42.81 12.84
C ARG A 112 29.51 44.30 13.01
N GLU A 113 28.47 45.14 13.08
CA GLU A 113 28.60 46.59 13.26
C GLU A 113 28.96 46.94 14.72
N ASN A 114 28.29 46.33 15.70
CA ASN A 114 28.48 46.64 17.12
C ASN A 114 29.72 45.95 17.73
N TYR A 115 30.14 44.81 17.17
CA TYR A 115 31.28 44.03 17.68
C TYR A 115 32.29 43.67 16.58
N PRO A 116 32.90 44.68 15.92
CA PRO A 116 33.81 44.45 14.80
C PRO A 116 35.06 43.66 15.20
N LYS A 117 35.53 43.78 16.45
CA LYS A 117 36.65 43.00 16.99
C LYS A 117 36.36 41.49 17.05
N LEU A 118 35.10 41.09 17.20
CA LEU A 118 34.69 39.69 17.24
C LEU A 118 34.77 39.04 15.84
N VAL A 119 34.46 39.85 14.81
CA VAL A 119 34.47 39.43 13.40
C VAL A 119 35.85 39.65 12.74
N GLN A 120 36.67 40.58 13.21
CA GLN A 120 38.05 40.78 12.71
C GLN A 120 39.05 39.77 13.24
N LYS A 121 38.82 39.23 14.44
CA LYS A 121 39.71 38.24 15.06
C LYS A 121 39.56 36.83 14.49
N THR A 122 38.57 36.58 13.64
CA THR A 122 38.48 35.28 12.95
C THR A 122 39.60 35.20 11.91
N PRO A 123 40.46 34.17 11.98
CA PRO A 123 41.54 33.99 11.01
C PRO A 123 40.99 33.98 9.58
N LYS A 124 41.69 34.60 8.63
CA LYS A 124 41.26 34.70 7.21
C LYS A 124 40.92 33.35 6.56
N PHE A 125 41.44 32.24 7.09
CA PHE A 125 41.15 30.89 6.64
C PHE A 125 39.71 30.44 6.94
N PHE A 126 39.10 30.90 8.04
CA PHE A 126 37.71 30.58 8.36
C PHE A 126 36.78 31.41 7.47
N ASN A 127 36.42 30.85 6.33
CA ASN A 127 35.49 31.42 5.38
C ASN A 127 34.20 30.58 5.31
N ASN A 128 33.19 31.13 4.63
CA ASN A 128 31.88 30.50 4.47
C ASN A 128 31.91 29.15 3.70
N TYR A 129 33.05 28.75 3.16
CA TYR A 129 33.25 27.48 2.44
C TYR A 129 33.97 26.44 3.30
N LEU A 130 35.01 26.85 4.05
CA LEU A 130 35.83 25.98 4.89
C LEU A 130 35.07 25.53 6.14
N ILE A 131 34.25 26.41 6.74
CA ILE A 131 33.48 26.07 7.94
C ILE A 131 32.56 24.85 7.71
N PRO A 132 31.71 24.81 6.66
CA PRO A 132 30.93 23.61 6.35
C PRO A 132 31.77 22.35 6.21
N VAL A 133 32.91 22.43 5.52
CA VAL A 133 33.80 21.30 5.28
C VAL A 133 34.39 20.79 6.60
N MET A 134 34.84 21.70 7.47
CA MET A 134 35.38 21.33 8.78
C MET A 134 34.32 20.69 9.68
N LEU A 135 33.11 21.26 9.74
CA LEU A 135 32.00 20.67 10.51
C LEU A 135 31.68 19.26 10.00
N PHE A 136 31.62 19.09 8.68
CA PHE A 136 31.35 17.80 8.07
C PHE A 136 32.43 16.76 8.39
N LEU A 137 33.71 17.13 8.31
CA LEU A 137 34.82 16.23 8.66
C LEU A 137 34.78 15.81 10.13
N ILE A 138 34.52 16.75 11.05
CA ILE A 138 34.40 16.44 12.48
C ILE A 138 33.24 15.47 12.73
N LEU A 139 32.11 15.65 12.04
CA LEU A 139 30.94 14.77 12.19
C LEU A 139 31.20 13.37 11.65
N ILE A 140 31.92 13.24 10.53
CA ILE A 140 32.34 11.92 10.02
C ILE A 140 33.21 11.22 11.05
N ILE A 141 34.23 11.90 11.57
CA ILE A 141 35.13 11.34 12.58
C ILE A 141 34.35 10.92 13.83
N ALA A 142 33.47 11.80 14.33
CA ALA A 142 32.61 11.48 15.47
C ALA A 142 31.68 10.29 15.19
N GLY A 143 31.13 10.18 13.98
CA GLY A 143 30.30 9.04 13.57
C GLY A 143 31.06 7.72 13.57
N GLN A 144 32.29 7.71 13.05
CA GLN A 144 33.15 6.51 13.06
C GLN A 144 33.52 6.09 14.49
N ILE A 145 33.89 7.04 15.35
CA ILE A 145 34.20 6.77 16.77
C ILE A 145 32.97 6.22 17.49
N ASN A 146 31.79 6.78 17.21
CA ASN A 146 30.53 6.31 17.80
C ASN A 146 30.19 4.88 17.37
N ASP A 147 30.36 4.55 16.08
CA ASP A 147 30.13 3.19 15.59
C ASP A 147 31.08 2.18 16.26
N TYR A 148 32.36 2.52 16.38
CA TYR A 148 33.34 1.70 17.11
C TYR A 148 33.02 1.56 18.61
N SER A 149 32.52 2.63 19.23
CA SER A 149 32.06 2.61 20.63
C SER A 149 30.87 1.66 20.82
N ILE A 150 29.89 1.70 19.89
CA ILE A 150 28.72 0.81 19.92
C ILE A 150 29.14 -0.64 19.70
N GLU A 151 30.08 -0.90 18.79
CA GLU A 151 30.62 -2.25 18.55
C GLU A 151 31.27 -2.82 19.81
N HIS A 152 32.14 -2.04 20.48
CA HIS A 152 32.74 -2.46 21.75
C HIS A 152 31.70 -2.65 22.86
N GLN A 153 30.68 -1.80 22.94
CA GLN A 153 29.58 -1.97 23.89
C GLN A 153 28.83 -3.29 23.62
N GLY A 154 28.55 -3.60 22.35
CA GLY A 154 27.90 -4.85 21.94
C GLY A 154 28.75 -6.08 22.26
N SER A 155 30.06 -6.02 21.99
CA SER A 155 30.98 -7.10 22.35
C SER A 155 31.02 -7.36 23.86
N ASN A 156 30.95 -6.31 24.70
CA ASN A 156 30.87 -6.47 26.16
C ASN A 156 29.55 -7.12 26.62
N LEU A 157 28.50 -7.03 25.80
CA LEU A 157 27.20 -7.66 26.02
C LEU A 157 27.06 -8.99 25.26
N HIS A 158 28.15 -9.54 24.75
CA HIS A 158 28.20 -10.81 24.00
C HIS A 158 27.41 -10.82 22.68
N PHE A 159 27.11 -9.65 22.10
CA PHE A 159 26.61 -9.58 20.74
C PHE A 159 27.75 -9.85 19.75
N THR A 160 27.52 -10.77 18.82
CA THR A 160 28.43 -10.99 17.69
C THR A 160 28.18 -9.98 16.58
N ASP A 161 26.90 -9.67 16.30
CA ASP A 161 26.46 -8.74 15.26
C ASP A 161 25.10 -8.13 15.64
N GLY A 162 24.69 -7.06 14.94
CA GLY A 162 23.33 -6.51 15.03
C GLY A 162 23.04 -5.67 16.27
N PHE A 163 24.01 -5.50 17.19
CA PHE A 163 23.82 -4.71 18.41
C PHE A 163 23.38 -3.27 18.16
N LYS A 164 23.86 -2.63 17.08
CA LYS A 164 23.43 -1.27 16.69
C LYS A 164 21.92 -1.19 16.45
N GLU A 165 21.34 -2.21 15.82
CA GLU A 165 19.89 -2.29 15.59
C GLU A 165 19.15 -2.65 16.89
N ALA A 166 19.68 -3.59 17.68
CA ALA A 166 19.13 -3.94 18.99
C ALA A 166 19.05 -2.72 19.93
N LYS A 167 20.14 -1.97 20.06
CA LYS A 167 20.24 -0.73 20.84
C LYS A 167 19.23 0.33 20.38
N SER A 168 19.00 0.46 19.07
CA SER A 168 17.98 1.39 18.54
C SER A 168 16.54 1.04 18.96
N ASN A 169 16.31 -0.23 19.31
CA ASN A 169 15.04 -0.73 19.85
C ASN A 169 15.05 -0.85 21.38
N ASN A 170 16.08 -0.32 22.06
CA ASN A 170 16.30 -0.42 23.51
C ASN A 170 16.51 -1.85 24.03
N ILE A 171 17.04 -2.74 23.19
CA ILE A 171 17.33 -4.14 23.53
C ILE A 171 18.83 -4.28 23.82
N PHE A 172 19.16 -4.78 25.01
CA PHE A 172 20.55 -4.95 25.48
C PHE A 172 20.91 -6.41 25.81
N SER A 173 19.98 -7.36 25.63
CA SER A 173 20.24 -8.79 25.81
C SER A 173 20.13 -9.55 24.48
N VAL A 174 20.97 -10.56 24.30
CA VAL A 174 21.01 -11.36 23.07
C VAL A 174 19.74 -12.20 22.94
N GLU A 175 19.20 -12.70 24.05
CA GLU A 175 17.97 -13.49 24.09
C GLU A 175 16.76 -12.67 23.66
N GLU A 176 16.62 -11.45 24.19
CA GLU A 176 15.55 -10.54 23.80
C GLU A 176 15.69 -10.13 22.34
N TRP A 177 16.91 -9.89 21.85
CA TRP A 177 17.17 -9.58 20.44
C TRP A 177 16.75 -10.72 19.51
N ASN A 178 17.06 -11.96 19.87
CA ASN A 178 16.64 -13.13 19.12
C ASN A 178 15.10 -13.26 19.12
N SER A 179 14.45 -13.06 20.26
CA SER A 179 12.99 -13.10 20.35
C SER A 179 12.32 -12.00 19.51
N PHE A 180 12.90 -10.80 19.50
CA PHE A 180 12.44 -9.68 18.70
C PHE A 180 12.59 -9.96 17.20
N ASN A 181 13.70 -10.55 16.77
CA ASN A 181 13.91 -10.93 15.37
C ASN A 181 12.94 -12.00 14.90
N ILE A 182 12.68 -13.02 15.72
CA ILE A 182 11.68 -14.06 15.43
C ILE A 182 10.29 -13.42 15.28
N GLN A 183 9.93 -12.50 16.17
CA GLN A 183 8.64 -11.82 16.09
C GLN A 183 8.52 -10.94 14.84
N LYS A 184 9.57 -10.17 14.54
CA LYS A 184 9.66 -9.32 13.34
C LYS A 184 9.59 -10.14 12.05
N GLU A 185 10.19 -11.33 12.03
CA GLU A 185 10.12 -12.26 10.90
C GLU A 185 8.70 -12.81 10.73
N LYS A 186 8.06 -13.27 11.80
CA LYS A 186 6.64 -13.70 11.77
C LYS A 186 5.72 -12.60 11.27
N GLU A 187 5.91 -11.36 11.73
CA GLU A 187 5.12 -10.22 11.25
C GLU A 187 5.35 -9.93 9.76
N ARG A 188 6.58 -10.09 9.27
CA ARG A 188 6.89 -9.98 7.84
C ARG A 188 6.24 -11.10 7.03
N GLU A 189 6.28 -12.34 7.52
CA GLU A 189 5.61 -13.48 6.87
C GLU A 189 4.11 -13.27 6.78
N ILE A 190 3.46 -12.84 7.87
CA ILE A 190 2.03 -12.51 7.88
C ILE A 190 1.73 -11.38 6.90
N ALA A 191 2.53 -10.32 6.90
CA ALA A 191 2.34 -9.18 5.99
C ALA A 191 2.56 -9.58 4.52
N ASN A 192 3.48 -10.50 4.24
CA ASN A 192 3.71 -11.01 2.89
C ASN A 192 2.59 -11.95 2.45
N ALA A 193 2.12 -12.85 3.31
CA ALA A 193 0.97 -13.70 3.04
C ALA A 193 -0.30 -12.87 2.78
N GLU A 194 -0.50 -11.79 3.54
CA GLU A 194 -1.58 -10.84 3.33
C GLU A 194 -1.47 -10.14 1.98
N LYS A 195 -0.27 -9.65 1.62
CA LYS A 195 -0.01 -9.04 0.31
C LYS A 195 -0.25 -10.02 -0.84
N GLU A 196 0.19 -11.27 -0.71
CA GLU A 196 -0.06 -12.31 -1.69
C GLU A 196 -1.55 -12.62 -1.82
N ARG A 197 -2.28 -12.66 -0.71
CA ARG A 197 -3.74 -12.85 -0.73
C ARG A 197 -4.42 -11.70 -1.46
N ILE A 198 -4.10 -10.46 -1.12
CA ILE A 198 -4.63 -9.25 -1.78
C ILE A 198 -4.27 -9.24 -3.27
N GLU A 199 -3.05 -9.65 -3.64
CA GLU A 199 -2.64 -9.71 -5.05
C GLU A 199 -3.39 -10.78 -5.82
N LYS A 200 -3.59 -11.97 -5.24
CA LYS A 200 -4.41 -13.04 -5.82
C LYS A 200 -5.86 -12.61 -5.99
N GLU A 201 -6.46 -11.99 -4.97
CA GLU A 201 -7.81 -11.42 -5.03
C GLU A 201 -7.92 -10.36 -6.14
N LYS A 202 -6.94 -9.44 -6.23
CA LYS A 202 -6.91 -8.42 -7.29
C LYS A 202 -6.76 -9.03 -8.69
N LYS A 203 -5.92 -10.06 -8.86
CA LYS A 203 -5.77 -10.76 -10.14
C LYS A 203 -7.07 -11.46 -10.54
N ALA A 204 -7.72 -12.15 -9.60
CA ALA A 204 -9.02 -12.78 -9.83
C ALA A 204 -10.08 -11.73 -10.22
N LYS A 205 -10.11 -10.61 -9.50
CA LYS A 205 -10.99 -9.47 -9.79
C LYS A 205 -10.81 -8.95 -11.22
N ASN A 206 -9.58 -8.62 -11.59
CA ASN A 206 -9.23 -8.10 -12.91
C ASN A 206 -9.55 -9.11 -14.02
N TYR A 207 -9.36 -10.40 -13.77
CA TYR A 207 -9.71 -11.46 -14.71
C TYR A 207 -11.21 -11.53 -14.97
N ILE A 208 -12.04 -11.45 -13.92
CA ILE A 208 -13.50 -11.43 -14.05
C ILE A 208 -13.96 -10.17 -14.79
N GLU A 209 -13.47 -8.99 -14.39
CA GLU A 209 -13.80 -7.73 -15.07
C GLU A 209 -13.39 -7.75 -16.56
N SER A 210 -12.23 -8.31 -16.89
CA SER A 210 -11.78 -8.50 -18.28
C SER A 210 -12.74 -9.40 -19.07
N LYS A 211 -13.16 -10.53 -18.51
CA LYS A 211 -14.13 -11.43 -19.16
C LYS A 211 -15.49 -10.77 -19.38
N ILE A 212 -15.97 -9.99 -18.42
CA ILE A 212 -17.22 -9.22 -18.56
C ILE A 212 -17.08 -8.21 -19.70
N ASN A 213 -15.96 -7.48 -19.75
CA ASN A 213 -15.72 -6.45 -20.77
C ASN A 213 -15.50 -7.03 -22.18
N ALA A 214 -15.09 -8.29 -22.29
CA ALA A 214 -14.97 -8.99 -23.57
C ALA A 214 -16.34 -9.38 -24.17
N LEU A 215 -17.42 -9.38 -23.38
CA LEU A 215 -18.77 -9.62 -23.88
C LEU A 215 -19.34 -8.35 -24.53
N ASP A 216 -20.07 -8.51 -25.63
CA ASP A 216 -20.78 -7.41 -26.27
C ASP A 216 -21.75 -6.76 -25.27
N SER A 217 -21.78 -5.42 -25.27
CA SER A 217 -22.75 -4.60 -24.55
C SER A 217 -24.21 -5.02 -24.73
N LYS A 218 -24.56 -5.63 -25.88
CA LYS A 218 -25.91 -6.09 -26.20
C LYS A 218 -26.16 -7.56 -25.86
N ASP A 219 -25.14 -8.31 -25.45
CA ASP A 219 -25.28 -9.71 -25.07
C ASP A 219 -25.98 -9.83 -23.71
N PRO A 220 -27.15 -10.49 -23.61
CA PRO A 220 -27.83 -10.74 -22.34
C PRO A 220 -26.94 -11.44 -21.30
N LYS A 221 -25.93 -12.21 -21.74
CA LYS A 221 -24.95 -12.86 -20.85
C LYS A 221 -24.10 -11.85 -20.09
N ARG A 222 -23.83 -10.68 -20.67
CA ARG A 222 -23.06 -9.62 -20.00
C ARG A 222 -23.82 -9.06 -18.81
N PHE A 223 -25.10 -8.76 -18.97
CA PHE A 223 -25.94 -8.24 -17.89
C PHE A 223 -26.01 -9.20 -16.70
N VAL A 224 -26.16 -10.50 -16.98
CA VAL A 224 -26.21 -11.52 -15.92
C VAL A 224 -24.84 -11.71 -15.27
N ALA A 225 -23.74 -11.72 -16.05
CA ALA A 225 -22.39 -11.79 -15.51
C ALA A 225 -22.05 -10.58 -14.62
N GLU A 226 -22.43 -9.36 -15.01
CA GLU A 226 -22.26 -8.16 -14.21
C GLU A 226 -23.04 -8.21 -12.89
N ASN A 227 -24.29 -8.68 -12.92
CA ASN A 227 -25.11 -8.77 -11.71
C ASN A 227 -24.61 -9.84 -10.74
N ILE A 228 -24.26 -11.03 -11.25
CA ILE A 228 -23.69 -12.10 -10.42
C ILE A 228 -22.37 -11.64 -9.81
N TYR A 229 -21.51 -10.99 -10.60
CA TYR A 229 -20.25 -10.46 -10.08
C TYR A 229 -20.46 -9.36 -9.03
N LYS A 230 -21.39 -8.42 -9.24
CA LYS A 230 -21.73 -7.36 -8.27
C LYS A 230 -22.31 -7.91 -6.96
N GLN A 231 -23.11 -8.98 -7.03
CA GLN A 231 -23.80 -9.54 -5.86
C GLN A 231 -22.94 -10.57 -5.11
N HIS A 232 -22.15 -11.36 -5.83
CA HIS A 232 -21.48 -12.54 -5.28
C HIS A 232 -19.96 -12.52 -5.44
N GLY A 233 -19.40 -11.57 -6.21
CA GLY A 233 -17.94 -11.44 -6.38
C GLY A 233 -17.27 -12.54 -7.20
N VAL A 234 -18.04 -13.45 -7.80
CA VAL A 234 -17.56 -14.63 -8.54
C VAL A 234 -17.93 -14.56 -10.02
N TRP A 235 -17.24 -15.36 -10.85
CA TRP A 235 -17.59 -15.51 -12.26
C TRP A 235 -18.88 -16.33 -12.43
N ILE A 236 -19.62 -16.03 -13.50
CA ILE A 236 -20.93 -16.65 -13.78
C ILE A 236 -20.88 -18.18 -13.88
N ASP A 237 -19.82 -18.75 -14.46
CA ASP A 237 -19.72 -20.22 -14.60
C ASP A 237 -19.45 -20.90 -13.25
N ASP A 238 -18.64 -20.27 -12.38
CA ASP A 238 -18.32 -20.78 -11.05
C ASP A 238 -19.54 -20.67 -10.12
N TYR A 239 -20.31 -19.58 -10.25
CA TYR A 239 -21.59 -19.41 -9.55
C TYR A 239 -22.56 -20.54 -9.90
N PHE A 240 -22.73 -20.84 -11.18
CA PHE A 240 -23.62 -21.92 -11.60
C PHE A 240 -23.10 -23.31 -11.22
N ALA A 241 -21.78 -23.51 -11.18
CA ALA A 241 -21.21 -24.76 -10.70
C ALA A 241 -21.52 -24.99 -9.21
N LEU A 242 -21.39 -23.95 -8.37
CA LEU A 242 -21.76 -24.00 -6.95
C LEU A 242 -23.26 -24.27 -6.77
N GLN A 243 -24.12 -23.57 -7.52
CA GLN A 243 -25.56 -23.80 -7.46
C GLN A 243 -25.96 -25.22 -7.90
N LYS A 244 -25.29 -25.77 -8.91
CA LYS A 244 -25.48 -27.18 -9.31
C LYS A 244 -25.08 -28.15 -8.22
N GLN A 245 -24.04 -27.85 -7.45
CA GLN A 245 -23.60 -28.70 -6.33
C GLN A 245 -24.59 -28.63 -5.16
N GLU A 246 -25.08 -27.43 -4.83
CA GLU A 246 -26.03 -27.23 -3.73
C GLU A 246 -27.43 -27.79 -4.05
N CYS A 247 -27.88 -27.72 -5.31
CA CYS A 247 -29.20 -28.18 -5.78
C CYS A 247 -29.12 -29.41 -6.70
N ALA A 248 -28.15 -30.29 -6.49
CA ALA A 248 -27.83 -31.40 -7.39
C ALA A 248 -29.01 -32.37 -7.62
N SER A 249 -29.83 -32.61 -6.57
CA SER A 249 -31.00 -33.48 -6.62
C SER A 249 -32.09 -32.92 -7.54
N GLU A 250 -32.35 -31.62 -7.43
CA GLU A 250 -33.36 -30.87 -8.16
C GLU A 250 -32.93 -30.74 -9.61
N PHE A 251 -31.64 -30.54 -9.86
CA PHE A 251 -31.07 -30.50 -11.20
C PHE A 251 -31.18 -31.85 -11.91
N LYS A 252 -30.92 -32.96 -11.20
CA LYS A 252 -31.10 -34.32 -11.71
C LYS A 252 -32.56 -34.62 -12.07
N LYS A 253 -33.52 -34.13 -11.28
CA LYS A 253 -34.96 -34.23 -11.60
C LYS A 253 -35.30 -33.49 -12.89
N LEU A 254 -34.77 -32.28 -13.09
CA LEU A 254 -35.00 -31.52 -14.32
C LEU A 254 -34.42 -32.24 -15.55
N LEU A 255 -33.21 -32.80 -15.45
CA LEU A 255 -32.59 -33.56 -16.55
C LEU A 255 -33.46 -34.75 -16.96
N ASN A 256 -33.88 -35.57 -16.00
CA ASN A 256 -34.76 -36.71 -16.28
C ASN A 256 -36.07 -36.29 -16.94
N VAL A 257 -36.67 -35.18 -16.50
CA VAL A 257 -37.92 -34.68 -17.08
C VAL A 257 -37.70 -34.10 -18.49
N ASN A 258 -36.54 -33.51 -18.78
CA ASN A 258 -36.21 -33.06 -20.12
C ASN A 258 -36.01 -34.24 -21.08
N ASP A 259 -35.40 -35.33 -20.62
CA ASP A 259 -35.28 -36.57 -21.38
C ASP A 259 -36.66 -37.18 -21.67
N ASP A 260 -37.57 -37.20 -20.68
CA ASP A 260 -38.97 -37.62 -20.87
C ASP A 260 -39.67 -36.76 -21.93
N VAL A 261 -39.54 -35.43 -21.88
CA VAL A 261 -40.12 -34.52 -22.89
C VAL A 261 -39.55 -34.81 -24.29
N GLY A 262 -38.25 -35.07 -24.39
CA GLY A 262 -37.61 -35.44 -25.66
C GLY A 262 -38.16 -36.74 -26.23
N GLN A 263 -38.31 -37.77 -25.39
CA GLN A 263 -38.90 -39.05 -25.78
C GLN A 263 -40.35 -38.92 -26.26
N GLU A 264 -41.17 -38.07 -25.62
CA GLU A 264 -42.54 -37.82 -26.05
C GLU A 264 -42.61 -37.10 -27.41
N VAL A 265 -41.69 -36.16 -27.68
CA VAL A 265 -41.57 -35.51 -28.99
C VAL A 265 -41.16 -36.51 -30.06
N ASP A 266 -40.17 -37.36 -29.78
CA ASP A 266 -39.72 -38.39 -30.71
C ASP A 266 -40.80 -39.43 -30.98
N TYR A 267 -41.53 -39.86 -29.96
CA TYR A 267 -42.67 -40.76 -30.07
C TYR A 267 -43.78 -40.15 -30.93
N PHE A 268 -44.11 -38.87 -30.71
CA PHE A 268 -45.09 -38.16 -31.51
C PHE A 268 -44.66 -38.05 -32.99
N ASN A 269 -43.38 -37.74 -33.24
CA ASN A 269 -42.83 -37.64 -34.60
C ASN A 269 -42.87 -39.00 -35.32
N GLN A 270 -42.45 -40.08 -34.65
CA GLN A 270 -42.51 -41.44 -35.20
C GLN A 270 -43.94 -41.87 -35.53
N THR A 271 -44.88 -41.53 -34.64
CA THR A 271 -46.30 -41.83 -34.81
C THR A 271 -46.91 -41.04 -35.96
N SER A 272 -46.58 -39.75 -36.07
CA SER A 272 -46.99 -38.89 -37.18
C SER A 272 -46.46 -39.39 -38.52
N ASP A 273 -45.19 -39.81 -38.58
CA ASP A 273 -44.58 -40.39 -39.77
C ASP A 273 -45.24 -41.72 -40.20
N ALA A 274 -45.61 -42.57 -39.23
CA ALA A 274 -46.33 -43.81 -39.50
C ALA A 274 -47.75 -43.57 -40.06
N PHE A 275 -48.46 -42.56 -39.52
CA PHE A 275 -49.75 -42.13 -40.05
C PHE A 275 -49.64 -41.57 -41.48
N ASN A 276 -48.65 -40.71 -41.72
CA ASN A 276 -48.38 -40.18 -43.06
C ASN A 276 -48.11 -41.30 -44.09
N ARG A 277 -47.36 -42.35 -43.71
CA ARG A 277 -47.08 -43.50 -44.59
C ARG A 277 -48.29 -44.39 -44.87
N SER A 278 -49.27 -44.42 -43.97
CA SER A 278 -50.51 -45.19 -44.12
C SER A 278 -51.63 -44.43 -44.83
N GLY A 279 -51.38 -43.19 -45.27
CA GLY A 279 -52.36 -42.35 -45.97
C GLY A 279 -53.46 -41.78 -45.06
N VAL A 280 -53.33 -41.97 -43.74
CA VAL A 280 -54.22 -41.39 -42.73
C VAL A 280 -53.55 -40.13 -42.19
N ARG A 281 -54.27 -39.02 -42.26
CA ARG A 281 -53.79 -37.73 -41.75
C ARG A 281 -53.61 -37.80 -40.22
N PRO A 282 -52.45 -37.45 -39.64
CA PRO A 282 -52.22 -37.53 -38.18
C PRO A 282 -53.22 -36.71 -37.35
N ASP A 283 -53.84 -35.71 -37.99
CA ASP A 283 -54.83 -34.78 -37.46
C ASP A 283 -56.27 -35.31 -37.45
N VAL A 284 -56.54 -36.53 -37.95
CA VAL A 284 -57.88 -37.15 -37.91
C VAL A 284 -58.20 -37.56 -36.46
N GLY A 285 -58.70 -36.59 -35.69
CA GLY A 285 -58.98 -36.69 -34.26
C GLY A 285 -58.62 -35.42 -33.47
N GLY A 286 -58.07 -34.37 -34.10
CA GLY A 286 -57.74 -33.10 -33.44
C GLY A 286 -56.49 -33.15 -32.54
N ARG A 287 -55.68 -34.20 -32.65
CA ARG A 287 -54.42 -34.34 -31.91
C ARG A 287 -53.31 -33.54 -32.59
N SER A 288 -52.69 -32.64 -31.84
CA SER A 288 -51.43 -31.98 -32.16
C SER A 288 -50.47 -32.20 -31.01
N LEU A 289 -49.15 -32.04 -31.22
CA LEU A 289 -48.17 -32.15 -30.14
C LEU A 289 -48.54 -31.25 -28.95
N SER A 290 -49.01 -30.03 -29.24
CA SER A 290 -49.47 -29.07 -28.23
C SER A 290 -50.72 -29.52 -27.46
N ASN A 291 -51.49 -30.49 -27.96
CA ASN A 291 -52.73 -30.96 -27.36
C ASN A 291 -52.63 -32.43 -26.91
N ASP A 292 -51.45 -33.04 -27.05
CA ASP A 292 -51.21 -34.43 -26.62
C ASP A 292 -51.12 -34.50 -25.07
N PRO A 293 -51.93 -35.35 -24.41
CA PRO A 293 -51.94 -35.44 -22.94
C PRO A 293 -50.60 -35.85 -22.32
N SER A 294 -49.83 -36.71 -23.00
CA SER A 294 -48.53 -37.18 -22.52
C SER A 294 -47.50 -36.07 -22.62
N TYR A 295 -47.49 -35.34 -23.75
CA TYR A 295 -46.66 -34.15 -23.92
C TYR A 295 -47.02 -33.04 -22.91
N GLN A 296 -48.30 -32.74 -22.71
CA GLN A 296 -48.75 -31.74 -21.74
C GLN A 296 -48.39 -32.12 -20.29
N SER A 297 -48.50 -33.41 -19.94
CA SER A 297 -48.04 -33.93 -18.65
C SER A 297 -46.53 -33.78 -18.48
N ALA A 298 -45.73 -34.08 -19.52
CA ALA A 298 -44.29 -33.90 -19.49
C ALA A 298 -43.88 -32.42 -19.34
N ILE A 299 -44.56 -31.51 -20.06
CA ILE A 299 -44.35 -30.06 -19.94
C ILE A 299 -44.72 -29.56 -18.54
N SER A 300 -45.85 -29.99 -17.97
CA SER A 300 -46.23 -29.61 -16.61
C SER A 300 -45.23 -30.11 -15.57
N ARG A 301 -44.70 -31.32 -15.72
CA ARG A 301 -43.62 -31.85 -14.87
C ARG A 301 -42.34 -31.03 -15.03
N ARG A 302 -42.02 -30.56 -16.24
CA ARG A 302 -40.86 -29.70 -16.50
C ARG A 302 -41.02 -28.36 -15.81
N THR A 303 -42.18 -27.72 -15.92
CA THR A 303 -42.47 -26.47 -15.20
C THR A 303 -42.34 -26.65 -13.69
N PHE A 304 -42.91 -27.72 -13.13
CA PHE A 304 -42.78 -28.01 -11.71
C PHE A 304 -41.32 -28.23 -11.28
N ALA A 305 -40.52 -28.96 -12.06
CA ALA A 305 -39.10 -29.17 -11.78
C ALA A 305 -38.31 -27.84 -11.82
N ARG A 306 -38.70 -26.91 -12.68
CA ARG A 306 -38.12 -25.55 -12.74
C ARG A 306 -38.47 -24.73 -11.50
N ASP A 307 -39.72 -24.75 -11.05
CA ASP A 307 -40.14 -24.05 -9.82
C ASP A 307 -39.38 -24.56 -8.58
N GLN A 308 -39.11 -25.87 -8.51
CA GLN A 308 -38.32 -26.47 -7.43
C GLN A 308 -36.86 -25.98 -7.43
N LEU A 309 -36.27 -25.77 -8.61
CA LEU A 309 -34.93 -25.19 -8.73
C LEU A 309 -34.89 -23.73 -8.31
N GLU A 310 -35.92 -22.94 -8.65
CA GLU A 310 -36.02 -21.55 -8.18
C GLU A 310 -36.17 -21.47 -6.66
N GLN A 311 -36.95 -22.38 -6.06
CA GLN A 311 -37.09 -22.51 -4.60
C GLN A 311 -35.79 -22.95 -3.92
N CYS A 312 -34.97 -23.75 -4.59
CA CYS A 312 -33.63 -24.13 -4.13
C CYS A 312 -32.60 -22.97 -4.23
N GLY A 313 -32.98 -21.84 -4.82
CA GLY A 313 -32.15 -20.63 -4.92
C GLY A 313 -31.44 -20.46 -6.27
N VAL A 314 -31.71 -21.32 -7.25
CA VAL A 314 -31.17 -21.20 -8.61
C VAL A 314 -31.91 -20.09 -9.36
N ARG A 315 -31.20 -19.03 -9.73
CA ARG A 315 -31.75 -17.91 -10.51
C ARG A 315 -31.29 -18.01 -11.97
N HIS A 316 -32.08 -17.49 -12.91
CA HIS A 316 -31.78 -17.47 -14.35
C HIS A 316 -31.71 -18.85 -15.03
N ILE A 317 -32.63 -19.76 -14.67
CA ILE A 317 -32.70 -21.15 -15.17
C ILE A 317 -32.67 -21.25 -16.71
N ASP A 318 -33.31 -20.33 -17.44
CA ASP A 318 -33.30 -20.30 -18.92
C ASP A 318 -31.91 -20.16 -19.53
N GLN A 319 -30.99 -19.49 -18.84
CA GLN A 319 -29.60 -19.33 -19.31
C GLN A 319 -28.74 -20.54 -18.98
N ILE A 320 -29.12 -21.31 -17.96
CA ILE A 320 -28.47 -22.56 -17.56
C ILE A 320 -28.88 -23.69 -18.52
N GLU A 321 -30.18 -23.83 -18.82
CA GLU A 321 -30.68 -24.87 -19.74
C GLU A 321 -30.03 -24.75 -21.13
N ASN A 322 -29.95 -23.54 -21.70
CA ASN A 322 -29.32 -23.29 -23.01
C ASN A 322 -27.82 -23.62 -23.07
N ARG A 323 -27.13 -23.76 -21.93
CA ARG A 323 -25.72 -24.16 -21.86
C ARG A 323 -25.55 -25.66 -21.61
N VAL A 324 -26.54 -26.31 -21.01
CA VAL A 324 -26.54 -27.77 -20.75
C VAL A 324 -26.86 -28.55 -22.03
N THR A 325 -27.66 -27.99 -22.94
CA THR A 325 -27.93 -28.59 -24.26
C THR A 325 -26.77 -28.49 -25.26
N VAL A 326 -25.64 -27.87 -24.91
CA VAL A 326 -24.50 -27.60 -25.81
C VAL A 326 -23.20 -28.28 -25.33
N GLN A 327 -23.27 -29.14 -24.30
CA GLN A 327 -22.15 -30.01 -23.89
C GLN A 327 -22.39 -31.44 -24.34
#